data_AF-B3JFU0-F1
#
_entry.id   AF-B3JFU0-F1
#
_cell.length_a   1.000
_cell.length_b   1.000
_cell.length_c   1.000
_cell.angle_alpha   90.00
_cell.angle_beta   90.00
_cell.angle_gamma   90.00
#
_symmetry.space_group_name_H-M   'P 1'
#
loop_
_entity.id
_entity.type
_entity.pdbx_description
1 polymer ?
#
loop_
_entity_poly.entity_id
_entity_poly.type
_entity_poly.pdbx_seq_one_letter_code
_entity_poly.pdbx_strand_id
1 'polypeptide(L)'
;MNSTRQSSSLSYPINEEIGRHINEYPHRGVTIINTTGFYTGREVKMMFILAGKREAPVSFRLIKNIDTEAFVSQSAVIGVYGEGFDHIKVE
;
A
#
# COMPACT_ATOMS: atom_id res chain seq x y z
N MET A 1 -5.12 -25.54 1.84
CA MET A 1 -4.17 -25.28 2.95
C MET A 1 -3.88 -23.79 3.03
N ASN A 2 -4.54 -23.13 3.98
CA ASN A 2 -4.32 -21.80 4.56
C ASN A 2 -3.68 -20.71 3.70
N SER A 3 -4.54 -19.95 3.01
CA SER A 3 -4.27 -18.56 2.67
C SER A 3 -4.25 -17.76 3.98
N THR A 4 -3.08 -17.64 4.61
CA THR A 4 -2.85 -16.66 5.68
C THR A 4 -2.92 -15.26 5.06
N ARG A 5 -4.16 -14.78 4.85
CA ARG A 5 -4.48 -13.48 4.26
C ARG A 5 -4.15 -12.38 5.26
N GLN A 6 -2.88 -12.05 5.36
CA GLN A 6 -2.46 -10.73 5.82
C GLN A 6 -2.27 -9.91 4.56
N SER A 7 -3.26 -9.07 4.24
CA SER A 7 -3.02 -7.97 3.31
C SER A 7 -2.62 -6.75 4.12
N SER A 8 -1.47 -6.18 3.78
CA SER A 8 -0.89 -5.04 4.47
C SER A 8 -1.42 -3.77 3.81
N SER A 9 -2.21 -2.98 4.52
CA SER A 9 -2.49 -1.60 4.10
C SER A 9 -1.27 -0.75 4.42
N LEU A 10 -0.79 0.01 3.43
CA LEU A 10 0.30 0.95 3.58
C LEU A 10 -0.18 2.39 3.49
N SER A 11 0.28 3.29 4.36
CA SER A 11 0.02 4.74 4.34
C SER A 11 1.33 5.55 4.40
N TYR A 12 1.62 6.42 3.42
CA TYR A 12 2.86 7.23 3.38
C TYR A 12 2.71 8.58 2.60
N PRO A 13 3.28 9.71 3.09
CA PRO A 13 3.36 11.02 2.39
C PRO A 13 4.13 10.98 1.06
N ILE A 14 3.53 11.33 -0.08
CA ILE A 14 4.03 10.99 -1.42
C ILE A 14 5.21 11.79 -1.95
N ASN A 15 6.06 11.03 -2.67
CA ASN A 15 6.78 11.42 -3.88
C ASN A 15 6.19 10.62 -5.08
N GLU A 16 5.72 11.30 -6.14
CA GLU A 16 4.90 10.69 -7.22
C GLU A 16 5.62 9.56 -7.99
N GLU A 17 6.95 9.58 -7.95
CA GLU A 17 7.81 8.58 -8.56
C GLU A 17 7.66 7.19 -7.93
N ILE A 18 7.37 7.12 -6.63
CA ILE A 18 7.14 5.86 -5.90
C ILE A 18 5.85 5.20 -6.39
N GLY A 19 4.78 5.97 -6.57
CA GLY A 19 3.50 5.45 -7.05
C GLY A 19 3.60 4.84 -8.45
N ARG A 20 4.38 5.48 -9.34
CA ARG A 20 4.66 4.94 -10.69
C ARG A 20 5.42 3.62 -10.61
N HIS A 21 6.49 3.56 -9.81
CA HIS A 21 7.29 2.35 -9.68
C HIS A 21 6.51 1.18 -9.08
N ILE A 22 5.62 1.41 -8.11
CA ILE A 22 4.78 0.33 -7.53
C ILE A 22 3.75 -0.18 -8.53
N ASN A 23 3.17 0.70 -9.35
CA ASN A 23 2.26 0.30 -10.42
C ASN A 23 2.97 -0.55 -11.49
N GLU A 24 4.24 -0.26 -11.80
CA GLU A 24 5.03 -1.04 -12.75
C GLU A 24 5.61 -2.32 -12.14
N TYR A 25 6.01 -2.29 -10.88
CA TYR A 25 6.59 -3.40 -10.14
C TYR A 25 6.27 -3.24 -8.64
N PRO A 26 5.38 -4.05 -8.04
CA PRO A 26 4.98 -5.41 -8.42
C PRO A 26 3.59 -5.52 -9.09
N HIS A 27 3.22 -4.59 -9.97
CA HIS A 27 1.89 -4.54 -10.62
C HIS A 27 0.72 -4.44 -9.63
N ARG A 28 0.86 -3.60 -8.61
CA ARG A 28 -0.18 -3.39 -7.61
C ARG A 28 -0.84 -2.04 -7.79
N GLY A 29 -2.16 -2.02 -7.68
CA GLY A 29 -2.93 -0.79 -7.68
C GLY A 29 -2.58 0.07 -6.47
N VAL A 30 -2.19 1.31 -6.73
CA VAL A 30 -1.95 2.33 -5.70
C VAL A 30 -3.05 3.38 -5.76
N THR A 31 -3.69 3.65 -4.62
CA THR A 31 -4.62 4.76 -4.48
C THR A 31 -3.91 5.95 -3.83
N ILE A 32 -4.10 7.15 -4.37
CA ILE A 32 -3.63 8.38 -3.74
C ILE A 32 -4.76 9.03 -2.95
N ILE A 33 -4.49 9.39 -1.71
CA ILE A 33 -5.43 10.08 -0.80
C ILE A 33 -4.84 11.45 -0.47
N ASN A 34 -5.55 12.53 -0.81
CA ASN A 34 -5.16 13.86 -0.36
C ASN A 34 -5.56 14.04 1.11
N THR A 35 -4.61 14.36 1.97
CA THR A 35 -4.80 14.50 3.42
C THR A 35 -4.25 15.84 3.92
N THR A 36 -4.63 16.23 5.12
CA THR A 36 -4.08 17.42 5.80
C THR A 36 -3.61 17.00 7.18
N GLY A 37 -2.35 17.29 7.50
CA GLY A 37 -1.80 17.01 8.82
C GLY A 37 -2.47 17.91 9.86
N PHE A 38 -3.19 17.34 10.82
CA PHE A 38 -3.94 18.13 11.81
C PHE A 38 -3.03 19.04 12.66
N TYR A 39 -1.87 18.54 13.09
CA TYR A 39 -0.93 19.31 13.90
C TYR A 39 -0.21 20.41 13.11
N THR A 40 0.14 20.14 11.85
CA THR A 40 0.96 21.05 11.02
C THR A 40 0.14 21.96 10.11
N GLY A 41 -1.13 21.62 9.86
CA GLY A 41 -2.00 22.27 8.87
C GLY A 41 -1.58 22.06 7.41
N ARG A 42 -0.53 21.26 7.15
CA ARG A 42 0.02 21.10 5.80
C ARG A 42 -0.74 20.05 5.01
N GLU A 43 -0.95 20.31 3.72
CA GLU A 43 -1.41 19.30 2.78
C GLU A 43 -0.33 18.23 2.59
N VAL A 44 -0.77 16.98 2.63
CA VAL A 44 0.07 15.80 2.50
C VAL A 44 -0.70 14.79 1.66
N LYS A 45 -0.09 14.27 0.59
CA LYS A 45 -0.70 13.18 -0.19
C LYS A 45 -0.28 11.84 0.40
N MET A 46 -1.18 10.91 0.64
CA MET A 46 -0.92 9.58 1.19
C MET A 46 -1.10 8.50 0.12
N MET A 47 -0.20 7.52 0.01
CA MET A 47 -0.46 6.30 -0.78
C MET A 47 -1.20 5.27 0.05
N PHE A 48 -2.18 4.60 -0.54
CA PHE A 48 -2.84 3.41 -0.02
C PHE A 48 -2.63 2.23 -0.97
N ILE A 49 -2.07 1.15 -0.44
CA ILE A 49 -1.69 -0.03 -1.23
C ILE A 49 -2.24 -1.27 -0.53
N LEU A 50 -2.90 -2.13 -1.30
CA LEU A 50 -3.25 -3.48 -0.89
C LEU A 50 -2.19 -4.43 -1.45
N ALA A 51 -1.41 -5.05 -0.57
CA ALA A 51 -0.40 -6.02 -0.95
C ALA A 51 -0.55 -7.28 -0.11
N GLY A 52 -0.40 -8.46 -0.74
CA GLY A 52 -0.39 -9.71 0.00
C GLY A 52 0.88 -9.86 0.86
N LYS A 53 0.84 -10.77 1.83
CA LYS A 53 1.95 -11.05 2.77
C LYS A 53 3.32 -11.22 2.12
N ARG A 54 3.38 -11.82 0.92
CA ARG A 54 4.64 -12.07 0.20
C ARG A 54 5.14 -10.87 -0.61
N GLU A 55 4.25 -9.92 -0.91
CA GLU A 55 4.52 -8.81 -1.83
C GLU A 55 4.80 -7.50 -1.07
N ALA A 56 4.21 -7.36 0.12
CA ALA A 56 4.45 -6.21 1.00
C ALA A 56 5.96 -5.95 1.24
N PRO A 57 6.83 -6.97 1.48
CA PRO A 57 8.27 -6.73 1.65
C PRO A 57 8.96 -6.13 0.43
N VAL A 58 8.50 -6.43 -0.79
CA VAL A 58 9.05 -5.86 -2.03
C VAL A 58 8.71 -4.37 -2.09
N SER A 59 7.45 -4.02 -1.79
CA SER A 59 6.99 -2.63 -1.77
C SER A 59 7.74 -1.80 -0.73
N PHE A 60 8.00 -2.35 0.46
CA PHE A 60 8.75 -1.64 1.50
C PHE A 60 10.20 -1.37 1.11
N ARG A 61 10.87 -2.35 0.48
CA ARG A 61 12.24 -2.15 -0.01
C ARG A 61 12.29 -1.09 -1.10
N LEU A 62 11.35 -1.12 -2.05
CA LEU A 62 11.26 -0.11 -3.09
C LEU A 62 11.08 1.30 -2.50
N ILE A 63 10.13 1.45 -1.57
CA ILE A 63 9.87 2.73 -0.90
C ILE A 63 11.11 3.23 -0.18
N LYS A 64 11.77 2.36 0.60
CA LYS A 64 12.97 2.74 1.36
C LYS A 64 14.16 3.11 0.48
N ASN A 65 14.26 2.50 -0.71
CA ASN A 65 15.30 2.83 -1.68
C ASN A 65 15.07 4.20 -2.34
N ILE A 66 13.82 4.63 -2.48
CA ILE A 66 13.46 5.91 -3.11
C ILE A 66 13.45 7.04 -2.07
N ASP A 67 12.86 6.80 -0.90
CA ASP A 67 12.88 7.73 0.24
C ASP A 67 13.35 7.02 1.51
N THR A 68 14.55 7.40 1.98
CA THR A 68 15.15 6.88 3.20
C THR A 68 14.46 7.38 4.46
N GLU A 69 13.74 8.51 4.42
CA GLU A 69 12.99 9.05 5.57
C GLU A 69 11.53 8.58 5.57
N ALA A 70 11.16 7.70 4.64
CA ALA A 70 9.81 7.20 4.55
C ALA A 70 9.39 6.40 5.79
N PHE A 71 8.19 6.71 6.29
CA PHE A 71 7.51 5.93 7.32
C PHE A 71 6.28 5.23 6.75
N VAL A 72 5.99 4.06 7.32
CA VAL A 72 5.06 3.08 6.77
C VAL A 72 4.17 2.61 7.91
N SER A 73 2.87 2.91 7.83
CA SER A 73 1.89 2.24 8.68
C SER A 73 1.45 0.94 8.03
N GLN A 74 1.49 -0.18 8.75
CA GLN A 74 1.00 -1.48 8.30
C GLN A 74 -0.22 -1.89 9.12
N SER A 75 -1.31 -2.27 8.47
CA SER A 75 -2.46 -2.89 9.14
C SER A 75 -2.88 -4.18 8.44
N ALA A 76 -3.36 -5.14 9.22
CA ALA A 76 -3.91 -6.39 8.70
C ALA A 76 -5.40 -6.20 8.40
N VAL A 77 -5.84 -6.65 7.22
CA VAL A 77 -7.26 -6.68 6.85
C VAL A 77 -7.79 -8.11 6.82
N ILE A 78 -9.10 -8.26 7.03
CA ILE A 78 -9.80 -9.57 7.13
C ILE A 78 -9.82 -10.30 5.78
N GLY A 79 -9.94 -9.56 4.69
CA GLY A 79 -9.94 -10.12 3.34
C GLY A 79 -9.90 -9.02 2.29
N VAL A 80 -9.27 -9.33 1.16
CA VAL A 80 -9.29 -8.53 -0.06
C VAL A 80 -9.79 -9.44 -1.17
N TYR A 81 -10.68 -8.93 -2.02
CA TYR A 81 -11.32 -9.72 -3.06
C TYR A 81 -11.44 -8.94 -4.37
N GLY A 82 -11.35 -9.62 -5.51
CA GLY A 82 -11.37 -9.00 -6.85
C GLY A 82 -10.00 -8.47 -7.30
N GLU A 83 -9.90 -7.97 -8.55
CA GLU A 83 -8.72 -7.27 -9.13
C GLU A 83 -7.34 -7.85 -8.73
N GLY A 84 -7.10 -9.13 -9.02
CA GLY A 84 -5.83 -9.80 -8.72
C GLY A 84 -5.70 -10.35 -7.29
N PHE A 85 -6.81 -10.38 -6.54
CA PHE A 85 -6.98 -11.12 -5.29
C PHE A 85 -8.03 -12.24 -5.47
N ASP A 86 -8.27 -13.00 -4.39
CA ASP A 86 -9.26 -14.09 -4.40
C ASP A 86 -10.66 -13.58 -4.77
N HIS A 87 -11.44 -14.37 -5.50
CA HIS A 87 -12.81 -13.97 -5.86
C HIS A 87 -13.72 -13.85 -4.63
N ILE A 88 -14.64 -12.88 -4.67
CA ILE A 88 -15.73 -12.79 -3.69
C ILE A 88 -16.58 -14.05 -3.85
N LYS A 89 -16.70 -14.83 -2.77
CA LYS A 89 -17.67 -15.93 -2.70
C LYS A 89 -18.87 -15.41 -1.93
N VAL A 90 -20.01 -15.29 -2.61
CA VAL A 90 -21.31 -15.12 -1.97
C VAL A 90 -21.97 -16.49 -2.08
N GLU A 91 -22.17 -17.15 -0.95
CA GLU A 91 -23.08 -18.30 -0.85
C GLU A 91 -24.49 -17.80 -0.53
#